data_AF-A0A7V8FZR4-F1
#
_entry.id   AF-A0A7V8FZR4-F1
#
_cell.length_a   1.000
_cell.length_b   1.000
_cell.length_c   1.000
_cell.angle_alpha   90.00
_cell.angle_beta   90.00
_cell.angle_gamma   90.00
#
_symmetry.space_group_name_H-M   'P 1'
#
loop_
_entity.id
_entity.type
_entity.pdbx_description
1 polymer ?
#
loop_
_entity_poly.entity_id
_entity_poly.type
_entity_poly.pdbx_seq_one_letter_code
_entity_poly.pdbx_strand_id
1 'polypeptide(L)'
;MNAITEWSALPATEMFLRDNRGDSDFSAFMSVWFFEEQKHSLVLMEYLRRFRPELAPTEEELHNVRFEFDPAPPLETLMMHFCGEIRLNHWYRCAADWHTEPVIKQIYKIISQDEARHGGAYLRYMKKALNEVGDKARAAFAKIGVLMASARRTEKPLHPTNLHVNQALFPNDTVQSRLPDPEWLEHWLDAQIKFDGEWEKKVVDRILHNMSLLFERTFGNVQELNRYRKEVAQRLMPGDAALA
;
A
#
# COMPACT_ATOMS: atom_id res chain seq x y z
N MET A 1 -0.86 6.00 16.18
CA MET A 1 0.48 5.53 15.73
C MET A 1 0.80 5.88 14.29
N ASN A 2 -0.09 6.58 13.55
CA ASN A 2 0.16 7.06 12.18
C ASN A 2 1.56 7.65 11.96
N ALA A 3 2.08 8.49 12.85
CA ALA A 3 3.44 9.05 12.71
C ALA A 3 4.53 7.97 12.59
N ILE A 4 4.42 6.86 13.34
CA ILE A 4 5.38 5.73 13.30
C ILE A 4 5.14 4.90 12.05
N THR A 5 3.88 4.66 11.67
CA THR A 5 3.53 3.95 10.44
C THR A 5 4.07 4.67 9.22
N GLU A 6 3.93 6.00 9.14
CA GLU A 6 4.50 6.82 8.06
C GLU A 6 6.04 6.79 8.07
N TRP A 7 6.65 6.80 9.26
CA TRP A 7 8.11 6.65 9.39
C TRP A 7 8.62 5.33 8.81
N SER A 8 7.78 4.30 8.77
CA SER A 8 8.10 2.99 8.19
C SER A 8 8.11 2.95 6.66
N ALA A 9 7.93 4.08 5.97
CA ALA A 9 8.24 4.20 4.54
C ALA A 9 9.73 3.92 4.23
N LEU A 10 10.60 4.05 5.24
CA LEU A 10 12.04 3.81 5.10
C LEU A 10 12.41 2.36 4.70
N PRO A 11 12.03 1.30 5.44
CA PRO A 11 12.31 -0.08 5.03
C PRO A 11 11.66 -0.45 3.68
N ALA A 12 10.51 0.13 3.33
CA ALA A 12 9.92 -0.05 2.01
C ALA A 12 10.78 0.56 0.90
N THR A 13 11.33 1.75 1.14
CA THR A 13 12.26 2.43 0.22
C THR A 13 13.54 1.62 0.03
N GLU A 14 14.12 1.12 1.13
CA GLU A 14 15.32 0.28 1.10
C GLU A 14 15.08 -0.99 0.26
N MET A 15 13.94 -1.67 0.46
CA MET A 15 13.51 -2.82 -0.35
C MET A 15 13.36 -2.44 -1.83
N PHE A 16 12.66 -1.35 -2.14
CA PHE A 16 12.46 -0.93 -3.54
C PHE A 16 13.77 -0.62 -4.26
N LEU A 17 14.68 0.12 -3.62
CA LEU A 17 15.98 0.45 -4.19
C LEU A 17 16.87 -0.79 -4.35
N ARG A 18 16.80 -1.75 -3.43
CA ARG A 18 17.50 -3.04 -3.54
C ARG A 18 16.96 -3.87 -4.70
N ASP A 19 15.64 -4.02 -4.80
CA ASP A 19 15.00 -4.97 -5.71
C ASP A 19 14.86 -4.42 -7.14
N ASN A 20 15.03 -3.11 -7.33
CA ASN A 20 14.95 -2.43 -8.63
C ASN A 20 16.26 -1.73 -9.04
N ARG A 21 17.42 -2.21 -8.59
CA ARG A 21 18.75 -1.65 -8.94
C ARG A 21 18.99 -1.47 -10.45
N GLY A 22 18.33 -2.27 -11.28
CA GLY A 22 18.43 -2.19 -12.74
C GLY A 22 17.50 -1.15 -13.40
N ASP A 23 16.56 -0.55 -12.67
CA ASP A 23 15.64 0.49 -13.16
C ASP A 23 15.95 1.82 -12.48
N SER A 24 16.83 2.61 -13.11
CA SER A 24 17.26 3.91 -12.60
C SER A 24 16.13 4.94 -12.54
N ASP A 25 15.19 4.88 -13.48
CA ASP A 25 14.02 5.75 -13.54
C ASP A 25 13.07 5.49 -12.36
N PHE A 26 12.73 4.21 -12.10
CA PHE A 26 11.94 3.84 -10.93
C PHE A 26 12.67 4.15 -9.61
N SER A 27 13.98 3.91 -9.55
CA SER A 27 14.78 4.23 -8.37
C SER A 27 14.81 5.74 -8.06
N ALA A 28 14.86 6.59 -9.09
CA ALA A 28 14.75 8.03 -8.94
C ALA A 28 13.38 8.44 -8.38
N PHE A 29 12.29 7.87 -8.91
CA PHE A 29 10.95 8.08 -8.34
C PHE A 29 10.90 7.68 -6.86
N MET A 30 11.46 6.53 -6.49
CA MET A 30 11.42 6.07 -5.10
C MET A 30 12.11 7.03 -4.12
N SER A 31 13.16 7.72 -4.54
CA SER A 31 13.80 8.76 -3.73
C SER A 31 12.89 9.99 -3.48
N VAL A 32 12.10 10.38 -4.48
CA VAL A 32 11.16 11.51 -4.37
C VAL A 32 9.95 11.10 -3.54
N TRP A 33 9.40 9.92 -3.80
CA TRP A 33 8.33 9.32 -3.01
C TRP A 33 8.74 9.27 -1.53
N PHE A 34 9.91 8.71 -1.22
CA PHE A 34 10.39 8.62 0.17
C PHE A 34 10.52 9.98 0.84
N PHE A 35 11.01 11.00 0.14
CA PHE A 35 11.02 12.36 0.69
C PHE A 35 9.61 12.88 0.98
N GLU A 36 8.63 12.57 0.12
CA GLU A 36 7.23 12.94 0.34
C GLU A 36 6.62 12.23 1.56
N GLU A 37 6.76 10.91 1.65
CA GLU A 37 6.32 10.08 2.78
C GLU A 37 6.92 10.55 4.12
N GLN A 38 8.22 10.85 4.16
CA GLN A 38 8.85 11.30 5.41
C GLN A 38 8.27 12.63 5.92
N LYS A 39 7.76 13.49 5.04
CA LYS A 39 7.06 14.71 5.49
C LYS A 39 5.77 14.37 6.25
N HIS A 40 5.07 13.29 5.91
CA HIS A 40 3.84 12.87 6.57
C HIS A 40 4.12 12.48 8.03
N SER A 41 5.14 11.66 8.26
CA SER A 41 5.59 11.34 9.62
C SER A 41 5.97 12.60 10.40
N LEU A 42 6.81 13.45 9.81
CA LEU A 42 7.32 14.64 10.48
C LEU A 42 6.22 15.64 10.86
N VAL A 43 5.23 15.87 9.99
CA VAL A 43 4.12 16.78 10.30
C VAL A 43 3.20 16.21 11.39
N LEU A 44 2.98 14.89 11.41
CA LEU A 44 2.22 14.23 12.46
C LEU A 44 2.97 14.27 13.81
N MET A 45 4.28 14.05 13.80
CA MET A 45 5.11 14.21 15.01
C MET A 45 5.09 15.65 15.52
N GLU A 46 5.17 16.65 14.64
CA GLU A 46 5.12 18.06 15.03
C GLU A 46 3.75 18.44 15.62
N TYR A 47 2.67 17.91 15.06
CA TYR A 47 1.34 18.05 15.65
C TYR A 47 1.30 17.46 17.06
N LEU A 48 1.80 16.24 17.25
CA LEU A 48 1.83 15.59 18.56
C LEU A 48 2.66 16.40 19.56
N ARG A 49 3.86 16.86 19.22
CA ARG A 49 4.68 17.69 20.12
C ARG A 49 3.96 18.94 20.62
N ARG A 50 3.14 19.57 19.78
CA ARG A 50 2.41 20.80 20.14
C ARG A 50 1.16 20.55 20.96
N PHE A 51 0.40 19.50 20.62
CA PHE A 51 -0.96 19.32 21.14
C PHE A 51 -1.11 18.14 22.09
N ARG A 52 -0.28 17.10 21.96
CA ARG A 52 -0.31 15.83 22.72
C ARG A 52 1.12 15.26 22.90
N PRO A 53 2.04 16.00 23.54
CA PRO A 53 3.46 15.64 23.58
C PRO A 53 3.73 14.29 24.24
N GLU A 54 2.86 13.85 25.15
CA GLU A 54 2.91 12.54 25.78
C GLU A 54 2.65 11.37 24.83
N LEU A 55 2.13 11.65 23.63
CA LEU A 55 1.88 10.67 22.56
C LEU A 55 2.88 10.79 21.41
N ALA A 56 3.86 11.69 21.48
CA ALA A 56 4.88 11.82 20.44
C ALA A 56 5.79 10.58 20.43
N PRO A 57 6.11 10.00 19.25
CA PRO A 57 6.98 8.83 19.18
C PRO A 57 8.35 9.09 19.79
N THR A 58 8.87 8.10 20.51
CA THR A 58 10.26 8.08 20.97
C THR A 58 11.20 7.65 19.85
N GLU A 59 12.49 7.95 19.99
CA GLU A 59 13.51 7.51 19.03
C GLU A 59 13.59 5.98 18.95
N GLU A 60 13.42 5.28 20.08
CA GLU A 60 13.40 3.82 20.14
C GLU A 60 12.24 3.25 19.32
N GLU A 61 11.04 3.80 19.45
CA GLU A 61 9.86 3.36 18.67
C GLU A 61 10.05 3.58 17.17
N LEU A 62 10.68 4.69 16.76
CA LEU A 62 11.02 4.97 15.36
C LEU A 62 12.11 4.03 14.83
N HIS A 63 13.08 3.67 15.67
CA HIS A 63 14.11 2.70 15.31
C HIS A 63 13.53 1.28 15.18
N ASN A 64 12.55 0.93 16.00
CA ASN A 64 12.01 -0.42 16.07
C ASN A 64 11.34 -0.87 14.77
N VAL A 65 10.78 0.09 14.01
CA VAL A 65 10.16 -0.14 12.68
C VAL A 65 11.14 -0.04 11.51
N ARG A 66 12.43 0.21 11.77
CA ARG A 66 13.49 0.19 10.75
C ARG A 66 14.17 -1.18 10.73
N PHE A 67 13.68 -2.08 9.88
CA PHE A 67 14.24 -3.41 9.68
C PHE A 67 14.17 -3.81 8.21
N GLU A 68 15.04 -4.70 7.76
CA GLU A 68 15.06 -5.12 6.36
C GLU A 68 13.89 -6.04 6.04
N PHE A 69 13.11 -5.72 5.01
CA PHE A 69 12.11 -6.63 4.44
C PHE A 69 12.76 -7.69 3.55
N ASP A 70 12.20 -8.89 3.52
CA ASP A 70 12.61 -9.95 2.60
C ASP A 70 12.45 -9.51 1.13
N PRO A 71 13.23 -10.06 0.18
CA PRO A 71 13.02 -9.84 -1.25
C PRO A 71 11.63 -10.27 -1.71
N ALA A 72 10.98 -9.42 -2.49
CA ALA A 72 9.65 -9.68 -3.04
C ALA A 72 9.61 -9.48 -4.56
N PRO A 73 8.75 -10.21 -5.31
CA PRO A 73 8.65 -10.05 -6.76
C PRO A 73 8.29 -8.60 -7.14
N PRO A 74 9.11 -7.88 -7.93
CA PRO A 74 8.95 -6.42 -8.12
C PRO A 74 7.58 -5.99 -8.66
N LEU A 75 6.99 -6.75 -9.59
CA LEU A 75 5.66 -6.45 -10.15
C LEU A 75 4.53 -6.66 -9.13
N GLU A 76 4.66 -7.64 -8.25
CA GLU A 76 3.69 -7.87 -7.18
C GLU A 76 3.79 -6.75 -6.14
N THR A 77 5.01 -6.39 -5.74
CA THR A 77 5.30 -5.27 -4.85
C THR A 77 4.76 -3.94 -5.41
N LEU A 78 4.98 -3.68 -6.70
CA LEU A 78 4.47 -2.49 -7.38
C LEU A 78 2.94 -2.37 -7.28
N MET A 79 2.21 -3.45 -7.56
CA MET A 79 0.75 -3.47 -7.44
C MET A 79 0.28 -3.37 -5.98
N MET A 80 1.02 -3.99 -5.05
CA MET A 80 0.67 -3.97 -3.62
C MET A 80 0.73 -2.53 -3.09
N HIS A 81 1.80 -1.81 -3.39
CA HIS A 81 1.97 -0.41 -3.00
C HIS A 81 0.96 0.50 -3.70
N PHE A 82 0.69 0.32 -5.00
CA PHE A 82 -0.42 1.03 -5.66
C PHE A 82 -1.77 0.87 -4.92
N CYS A 83 -2.08 -0.34 -4.45
CA CYS A 83 -3.30 -0.57 -3.67
C CYS A 83 -3.22 0.04 -2.26
N GLY A 84 -2.02 0.01 -1.65
CA GLY A 84 -1.71 0.68 -0.39
C GLY A 84 -2.04 2.17 -0.47
N GLU A 85 -1.57 2.85 -1.51
CA GLU A 85 -1.83 4.29 -1.73
C GLU A 85 -3.32 4.63 -1.88
N ILE A 86 -4.07 3.82 -2.63
CA ILE A 86 -5.53 3.99 -2.73
C ILE A 86 -6.17 3.86 -1.35
N ARG A 87 -5.70 2.92 -0.54
CA ARG A 87 -6.23 2.65 0.79
C ARG A 87 -5.88 3.78 1.77
N LEU A 88 -4.63 4.22 1.82
CA LEU A 88 -4.19 5.36 2.63
C LEU A 88 -4.93 6.65 2.26
N ASN A 89 -5.15 6.90 0.96
CA ASN A 89 -5.99 8.01 0.53
C ASN A 89 -7.38 7.99 1.21
N HIS A 90 -8.02 6.82 1.26
CA HIS A 90 -9.35 6.71 1.86
C HIS A 90 -9.30 6.70 3.39
N TRP A 91 -8.30 6.06 4.01
CA TRP A 91 -8.09 6.09 5.46
C TRP A 91 -7.93 7.52 5.95
N TYR A 92 -7.07 8.31 5.32
CA TYR A 92 -6.83 9.69 5.73
C TYR A 92 -7.99 10.64 5.42
N ARG A 93 -8.76 10.40 4.35
CA ARG A 93 -10.02 11.12 4.14
C ARG A 93 -11.04 10.83 5.23
N CYS A 94 -11.21 9.55 5.59
CA CYS A 94 -12.09 9.14 6.66
C CYS A 94 -11.66 9.75 8.01
N ALA A 95 -10.36 9.72 8.33
CA ALA A 95 -9.81 10.34 9.53
C ALA A 95 -10.03 11.86 9.55
N ALA A 96 -9.81 12.56 8.43
CA ALA A 96 -10.07 14.00 8.33
C ALA A 96 -11.55 14.36 8.49
N ASP A 97 -12.46 13.50 8.01
CA ASP A 97 -13.91 13.70 8.19
C ASP A 97 -14.32 13.47 9.64
N TRP A 98 -13.72 12.47 10.31
CA TRP A 98 -13.99 12.12 11.71
C TRP A 98 -13.51 13.18 12.71
N HIS A 99 -12.31 13.72 12.53
CA HIS A 99 -11.75 14.72 13.45
C HIS A 99 -12.53 16.04 13.44
N THR A 100 -12.54 16.74 14.58
CA THR A 100 -13.14 18.08 14.73
C THR A 100 -12.11 19.22 14.81
N GLU A 101 -10.91 18.93 15.31
CA GLU A 101 -9.83 19.92 15.44
C GLU A 101 -9.28 20.30 14.04
N PRO A 102 -9.25 21.60 13.68
CA PRO A 102 -8.99 22.02 12.31
C PRO A 102 -7.58 21.70 11.78
N VAL A 103 -6.54 21.72 12.62
CA VAL A 103 -5.16 21.47 12.19
C VAL A 103 -4.98 20.02 11.76
N ILE A 104 -5.37 19.05 12.58
CA ILE A 104 -5.23 17.62 12.23
C ILE A 104 -6.11 17.23 11.04
N LYS A 105 -7.31 17.83 10.92
CA LYS A 105 -8.15 17.66 9.72
C LYS A 105 -7.42 18.11 8.47
N GLN A 106 -6.75 19.27 8.53
CA GLN A 106 -6.01 19.79 7.40
C GLN A 106 -4.78 18.93 7.07
N ILE A 107 -4.06 18.45 8.09
CA ILE A 107 -2.93 17.53 7.92
C ILE A 107 -3.40 16.26 7.19
N TYR A 108 -4.45 15.58 7.67
CA TYR A 108 -4.95 14.38 7.02
C TYR A 108 -5.49 14.62 5.60
N LYS A 109 -6.09 15.78 5.33
CA LYS A 109 -6.48 16.15 3.96
C LYS A 109 -5.27 16.25 3.03
N ILE A 110 -4.19 16.91 3.47
CA ILE A 110 -2.97 17.06 2.68
C ILE A 110 -2.33 15.68 2.44
N ILE A 111 -2.12 14.89 3.50
CA ILE A 111 -1.55 13.54 3.38
C ILE A 111 -2.40 12.72 2.39
N SER A 112 -3.72 12.70 2.53
CA SER A 112 -4.58 11.96 1.59
C SER A 112 -4.41 12.38 0.13
N GLN A 113 -4.15 13.66 -0.15
CA GLN A 113 -3.94 14.15 -1.52
C GLN A 113 -2.58 13.68 -2.06
N ASP A 114 -1.57 13.59 -1.21
CA ASP A 114 -0.27 13.04 -1.54
C ASP A 114 -0.39 11.56 -1.92
N GLU A 115 -1.11 10.74 -1.15
CA GLU A 115 -1.31 9.31 -1.48
C GLU A 115 -2.05 9.12 -2.80
N ALA A 116 -2.99 10.01 -3.12
CA ALA A 116 -3.64 9.98 -4.43
C ALA A 116 -2.65 10.26 -5.57
N ARG A 117 -1.68 11.16 -5.37
CA ARG A 117 -0.62 11.45 -6.34
C ARG A 117 0.38 10.30 -6.42
N HIS A 118 0.78 9.70 -5.29
CA HIS A 118 1.64 8.53 -5.22
C HIS A 118 1.02 7.35 -5.97
N GLY A 119 -0.25 7.03 -5.70
CA GLY A 119 -1.00 6.02 -6.45
C GLY A 119 -1.05 6.32 -7.95
N GLY A 120 -1.18 7.60 -8.33
CA GLY A 120 -1.08 8.03 -9.73
C GLY A 120 0.28 7.79 -10.37
N ALA A 121 1.37 7.96 -9.62
CA ALA A 121 2.73 7.67 -10.08
C ALA A 121 2.96 6.16 -10.23
N TYR A 122 2.60 5.35 -9.23
CA TYR A 122 2.67 3.89 -9.35
C TYR A 122 1.88 3.36 -10.54
N LEU A 123 0.69 3.91 -10.81
CA LEU A 123 -0.11 3.54 -11.97
C LEU A 123 0.63 3.77 -13.29
N ARG A 124 1.48 4.81 -13.40
CA ARG A 124 2.30 5.05 -14.60
C ARG A 124 3.35 3.96 -14.78
N TYR A 125 4.04 3.57 -13.70
CA TYR A 125 5.00 2.46 -13.74
C TYR A 125 4.33 1.12 -14.02
N MET A 126 3.11 0.90 -13.54
CA MET A 126 2.34 -0.29 -13.92
C MET A 126 2.01 -0.31 -15.41
N LYS A 127 1.61 0.84 -16.00
CA LYS A 127 1.40 0.94 -17.47
C LYS A 127 2.69 0.65 -18.24
N LYS A 128 3.82 1.20 -17.80
CA LYS A 128 5.15 0.92 -18.39
C LYS A 128 5.45 -0.59 -18.36
N ALA A 129 5.29 -1.23 -17.20
CA ALA A 129 5.51 -2.67 -17.06
C ALA A 129 4.58 -3.53 -17.95
N LEU A 130 3.33 -3.12 -18.17
CA LEU A 130 2.42 -3.82 -19.08
C LEU A 130 2.90 -3.79 -20.54
N ASN A 131 3.58 -2.73 -20.95
CA ASN A 131 4.16 -2.58 -22.29
C ASN A 131 5.46 -3.36 -22.44
N GLU A 132 6.27 -3.44 -21.37
CA GLU A 132 7.59 -4.08 -21.39
C GLU A 132 7.50 -5.61 -21.22
N VAL A 133 6.66 -6.10 -20.31
CA VAL A 133 6.61 -7.54 -19.96
C VAL A 133 5.23 -8.19 -20.10
N GLY A 134 4.25 -7.47 -20.66
CA GLY A 134 3.01 -8.06 -21.18
C GLY A 134 2.20 -8.85 -20.15
N ASP A 135 1.98 -10.14 -20.43
CA ASP A 135 1.16 -11.03 -19.61
C ASP A 135 1.78 -11.32 -18.23
N LYS A 136 3.10 -11.21 -18.07
CA LYS A 136 3.74 -11.34 -16.74
C LYS A 136 3.27 -10.23 -15.79
N ALA A 137 3.22 -8.99 -16.25
CA ALA A 137 2.68 -7.87 -15.48
C ALA A 137 1.17 -8.05 -15.23
N ARG A 138 0.39 -8.47 -16.24
CA ARG A 138 -1.05 -8.74 -16.08
C ARG A 138 -1.31 -9.78 -15.00
N ALA A 139 -0.54 -10.86 -14.97
CA ALA A 139 -0.69 -11.92 -13.99
C ALA A 139 -0.37 -11.43 -12.57
N ALA A 140 0.75 -10.73 -12.38
CA ALA A 140 1.15 -10.17 -11.09
C ALA A 140 0.12 -9.16 -10.58
N PHE A 141 -0.30 -8.22 -11.42
CA PHE A 141 -1.24 -7.17 -11.05
C PHE A 141 -2.64 -7.71 -10.78
N ALA A 142 -3.13 -8.67 -11.57
CA ALA A 142 -4.41 -9.33 -11.30
C ALA A 142 -4.37 -10.18 -10.03
N LYS A 143 -3.24 -10.86 -9.74
CA LYS A 143 -3.04 -11.62 -8.50
C LYS A 143 -3.15 -10.73 -7.28
N ILE A 144 -2.35 -9.66 -7.23
CA ILE A 144 -2.34 -8.75 -6.08
C ILE A 144 -3.62 -7.91 -6.03
N GLY A 145 -4.18 -7.50 -7.17
CA GLY A 145 -5.46 -6.79 -7.22
C GLY A 145 -6.62 -7.59 -6.63
N VAL A 146 -6.69 -8.91 -6.88
CA VAL A 146 -7.69 -9.78 -6.23
C VAL A 146 -7.47 -9.83 -4.72
N LEU A 147 -6.23 -9.99 -4.26
CA LEU A 147 -5.90 -10.00 -2.83
C LEU A 147 -6.35 -8.69 -2.17
N MET A 148 -5.86 -7.56 -2.67
CA MET A 148 -6.05 -6.24 -2.07
C MET A 148 -7.51 -5.74 -2.14
N ALA A 149 -8.30 -6.21 -3.11
CA ALA A 149 -9.73 -5.94 -3.21
C ALA A 149 -10.60 -6.92 -2.40
N SER A 150 -10.01 -7.96 -1.78
CA SER A 150 -10.71 -8.97 -0.97
C SER A 150 -10.60 -8.74 0.54
N ALA A 151 -10.27 -7.52 1.00
CA ALA A 151 -9.96 -7.22 2.40
C ALA A 151 -11.03 -7.64 3.41
N ARG A 152 -12.32 -7.68 3.02
CA ARG A 152 -13.41 -8.19 3.88
C ARG A 152 -13.30 -9.67 4.28
N ARG A 153 -12.35 -10.40 3.71
CA ARG A 153 -12.12 -11.84 3.98
C ARG A 153 -10.88 -12.08 4.85
N THR A 154 -10.19 -11.04 5.29
CA THR A 154 -8.98 -11.14 6.10
C THR A 154 -9.23 -10.53 7.47
N GLU A 155 -8.65 -11.13 8.51
CA GLU A 155 -8.75 -10.62 9.88
C GLU A 155 -7.98 -9.29 10.03
N LYS A 156 -6.82 -9.18 9.36
CA LYS A 156 -5.98 -7.97 9.38
C LYS A 156 -6.28 -7.04 8.21
N PRO A 157 -6.14 -5.70 8.39
CA PRO A 157 -6.22 -4.74 7.29
C PRO A 157 -5.14 -4.99 6.22
N LEU A 158 -5.53 -5.03 4.95
CA LEU A 158 -4.61 -5.28 3.83
C LEU A 158 -3.89 -4.00 3.40
N HIS A 159 -2.69 -3.80 3.93
CA HIS A 159 -1.80 -2.68 3.63
C HIS A 159 -0.33 -3.15 3.59
N PRO A 160 0.56 -2.57 2.76
CA PRO A 160 1.98 -2.97 2.70
C PRO A 160 2.68 -3.14 4.05
N THR A 161 2.39 -2.29 5.04
CA THR A 161 2.95 -2.36 6.40
C THR A 161 2.61 -3.65 7.16
N ASN A 162 1.54 -4.34 6.75
CA ASN A 162 1.07 -5.61 7.33
C ASN A 162 1.43 -6.83 6.46
N LEU A 163 1.93 -6.59 5.24
CA LEU A 163 2.12 -7.62 4.22
C LEU A 163 3.60 -7.86 3.90
N HIS A 164 4.44 -6.82 3.98
CA HIS A 164 5.89 -7.00 3.92
C HIS A 164 6.38 -7.57 5.24
N VAL A 165 7.22 -8.59 5.14
CA VAL A 165 7.71 -9.36 6.28
C VAL A 165 9.22 -9.50 6.24
N ASN A 166 9.80 -9.85 7.38
CA ASN A 166 11.09 -10.55 7.46
C ASN A 166 10.89 -11.87 8.21
N GLN A 167 10.88 -12.99 7.50
CA GLN A 167 10.52 -14.29 8.06
C GLN A 167 11.42 -14.69 9.25
N ALA A 168 12.68 -14.28 9.25
CA ALA A 168 13.62 -14.59 10.33
C ALA A 168 13.29 -13.85 11.65
N LEU A 169 12.44 -12.83 11.59
CA LEU A 169 12.04 -12.00 12.72
C LEU A 169 10.67 -12.38 13.31
N PHE A 170 10.03 -13.44 12.81
CA PHE A 170 8.72 -13.90 13.31
C PHE A 170 8.77 -14.19 14.83
N PRO A 171 7.79 -13.73 15.63
CA PRO A 171 6.50 -13.14 15.24
C PRO A 171 6.51 -11.62 15.03
N ASN A 172 7.65 -10.95 15.20
CA ASN A 172 7.81 -9.51 15.03
C ASN A 172 8.40 -9.18 13.65
N ASP A 173 7.77 -9.71 12.61
CA ASP A 173 8.25 -9.68 11.23
C ASP A 173 7.63 -8.57 10.37
N THR A 174 6.61 -7.86 10.87
CA THR A 174 5.92 -6.76 10.16
C THR A 174 6.12 -5.43 10.88
N VAL A 175 5.87 -4.32 10.17
CA VAL A 175 5.85 -2.99 10.80
C VAL A 175 4.81 -2.97 11.92
N GLN A 176 3.61 -3.47 11.67
CA GLN A 176 2.52 -3.47 12.64
C GLN A 176 2.87 -4.26 13.91
N SER A 177 3.52 -5.42 13.78
CA SER A 177 3.98 -6.21 14.94
C SER A 177 5.03 -5.51 15.80
N ARG A 178 5.67 -4.45 15.28
CA ARG A 178 6.73 -3.68 15.94
C ARG A 178 6.26 -2.32 16.45
N LEU A 179 5.01 -1.94 16.19
CA LEU A 179 4.42 -0.76 16.79
C LEU A 179 4.28 -0.93 18.31
N PRO A 180 4.22 0.17 19.08
CA PRO A 180 4.01 0.10 20.53
C PRO A 180 2.72 -0.63 20.92
N ASP A 181 1.71 -0.60 20.06
CA ASP A 181 0.46 -1.35 20.16
C ASP A 181 0.17 -2.03 18.80
N PRO A 182 0.46 -3.33 18.66
CA PRO A 182 0.22 -4.07 17.43
C PRO A 182 -1.26 -4.18 17.01
N GLU A 183 -2.21 -4.01 17.93
CA GLU A 183 -3.65 -4.06 17.63
C GLU A 183 -4.23 -2.67 17.28
N TRP A 184 -3.41 -1.62 17.41
CA TRP A 184 -3.83 -0.23 17.25
C TRP A 184 -4.52 0.05 15.91
N LEU A 185 -4.05 -0.53 14.80
CA LEU A 185 -4.57 -0.23 13.46
C LEU A 185 -6.03 -0.69 13.33
N GLU A 186 -6.35 -1.88 13.80
CA GLU A 186 -7.71 -2.42 13.79
C GLU A 186 -8.63 -1.56 14.66
N HIS A 187 -8.18 -1.24 15.88
CA HIS A 187 -8.91 -0.34 16.76
C HIS A 187 -9.13 1.07 16.15
N TRP A 188 -8.11 1.63 15.51
CA TRP A 188 -8.21 2.94 14.86
C TRP A 188 -9.22 2.94 13.72
N LEU A 189 -9.18 1.92 12.86
CA LEU A 189 -10.10 1.79 11.72
C LEU A 189 -11.54 1.52 12.20
N ASP A 190 -11.74 0.53 13.07
CA ASP A 190 -13.08 0.05 13.41
C ASP A 190 -13.78 0.89 14.48
N ALA A 191 -13.05 1.24 15.55
CA ALA A 191 -13.63 1.89 16.72
C ALA A 191 -13.48 3.41 16.72
N GLN A 192 -12.38 3.94 16.18
CA GLN A 192 -12.11 5.38 16.19
C GLN A 192 -12.71 6.05 14.96
N ILE A 193 -12.09 5.92 13.79
CA ILE A 193 -12.52 6.67 12.59
C ILE A 193 -13.75 6.04 11.91
N LYS A 194 -14.11 4.81 12.28
CA LYS A 194 -15.24 4.05 11.74
C LYS A 194 -15.15 3.88 10.22
N PHE A 195 -14.04 3.31 9.77
CA PHE A 195 -13.77 2.95 8.38
C PHE A 195 -14.64 1.75 7.98
N ASP A 196 -15.92 2.00 7.76
CA ASP A 196 -16.94 0.98 7.57
C ASP A 196 -16.95 0.38 6.14
N GLY A 197 -17.97 -0.45 5.88
CA GLY A 197 -18.16 -1.08 4.59
C GLY A 197 -18.35 -0.12 3.41
N GLU A 198 -18.86 1.09 3.63
CA GLU A 198 -19.00 2.09 2.56
C GLU A 198 -17.64 2.64 2.14
N TRP A 199 -16.78 2.91 3.12
CA TRP A 199 -15.40 3.31 2.86
C TRP A 199 -14.59 2.20 2.18
N GLU A 200 -14.72 0.95 2.64
CA GLU A 200 -14.05 -0.19 2.00
C GLU A 200 -14.53 -0.37 0.55
N LYS A 201 -15.82 -0.15 0.29
CA LYS A 201 -16.36 -0.21 -1.07
C LYS A 201 -15.70 0.84 -1.98
N LYS A 202 -15.46 2.07 -1.51
CA LYS A 202 -14.77 3.11 -2.29
C LYS A 202 -13.35 2.68 -2.68
N VAL A 203 -12.63 2.00 -1.77
CA VAL A 203 -11.29 1.44 -2.06
C VAL A 203 -11.38 0.37 -3.14
N VAL A 204 -12.26 -0.61 -2.98
CA VAL A 204 -12.45 -1.71 -3.94
C VAL A 204 -12.86 -1.18 -5.31
N ASP A 205 -13.85 -0.27 -5.37
CA ASP A 205 -14.32 0.33 -6.62
C ASP A 205 -13.18 1.08 -7.34
N ARG A 206 -12.32 1.78 -6.59
CA ARG A 206 -11.16 2.47 -7.16
C ARG A 206 -10.09 1.51 -7.70
N ILE A 207 -9.82 0.40 -7.00
CA ILE A 207 -8.89 -0.64 -7.48
C ILE A 207 -9.43 -1.24 -8.79
N LEU A 208 -10.69 -1.70 -8.79
CA LEU A 208 -11.32 -2.33 -9.94
C LEU A 208 -11.43 -1.40 -11.14
N HIS A 209 -11.73 -0.12 -10.90
CA HIS A 209 -11.74 0.89 -11.95
C HIS A 209 -10.37 1.04 -12.62
N ASN A 210 -9.29 1.17 -11.84
CA ASN A 210 -7.94 1.28 -12.40
C ASN A 210 -7.49 -0.01 -13.10
N MET A 211 -7.83 -1.19 -12.55
CA MET A 211 -7.57 -2.47 -13.24
C MET A 211 -8.32 -2.54 -14.56
N SER A 212 -9.54 -1.99 -14.60
CA SER A 212 -10.32 -1.98 -15.83
C SER A 212 -9.66 -1.15 -16.93
N LEU A 213 -9.11 0.00 -16.54
CA LEU A 213 -8.35 0.86 -17.46
C LEU A 213 -7.03 0.21 -17.89
N LEU A 214 -6.30 -0.44 -16.98
CA LEU A 214 -5.01 -1.07 -17.30
C LEU A 214 -5.15 -2.28 -18.22
N PHE A 215 -6.21 -3.07 -18.07
CA PHE A 215 -6.42 -4.29 -18.84
C PHE A 215 -7.40 -4.11 -20.00
N GLU A 216 -7.89 -2.89 -20.23
CA GLU A 216 -8.86 -2.56 -21.28
C GLU A 216 -10.10 -3.48 -21.23
N ARG A 217 -10.54 -3.81 -20.01
CA ARG A 217 -11.66 -4.73 -19.73
C ARG A 217 -12.40 -4.27 -18.49
N THR A 218 -13.72 -4.20 -18.54
CA THR A 218 -14.51 -3.80 -17.37
C THR A 218 -14.53 -4.90 -16.30
N PHE A 219 -14.29 -4.51 -15.04
CA PHE A 219 -14.47 -5.35 -13.86
C PHE A 219 -15.48 -4.69 -12.90
N GLY A 220 -16.68 -5.26 -12.81
CA GLY A 220 -17.73 -4.79 -11.89
C GLY A 220 -17.58 -5.32 -10.46
N ASN A 221 -16.79 -6.38 -10.27
CA ASN A 221 -16.56 -7.01 -8.97
C ASN A 221 -15.23 -7.79 -8.96
N VAL A 222 -14.82 -8.22 -7.76
CA VAL A 222 -13.57 -8.97 -7.56
C VAL A 222 -13.60 -10.36 -8.21
N GLN A 223 -14.79 -10.96 -8.36
CA GLN A 223 -14.96 -12.27 -9.00
C GLN A 223 -14.60 -12.22 -10.49
N GLU A 224 -14.96 -11.14 -11.18
CA GLU A 224 -14.58 -10.90 -12.57
C GLU A 224 -13.08 -10.69 -12.72
N LEU A 225 -12.46 -9.91 -11.83
CA LEU A 225 -11.00 -9.74 -11.81
C LEU A 225 -10.29 -11.08 -11.54
N ASN A 226 -10.82 -11.92 -10.65
CA ASN A 226 -10.26 -13.25 -10.37
C ASN A 226 -10.44 -14.21 -11.55
N ARG A 227 -11.50 -14.09 -12.34
CA ARG A 227 -11.66 -14.84 -13.58
C ARG A 227 -10.57 -14.44 -14.58
N TYR A 228 -10.38 -13.14 -14.79
CA TYR A 228 -9.30 -12.63 -15.63
C TYR A 228 -7.91 -13.08 -15.15
N ARG A 229 -7.65 -13.05 -13.84
CA ARG A 229 -6.40 -13.58 -13.26
C ARG A 229 -6.13 -15.03 -13.68
N LYS A 230 -7.16 -15.88 -13.66
CA LYS A 230 -7.06 -17.29 -14.09
C LYS A 230 -6.84 -17.41 -15.60
N GLU A 231 -7.53 -16.60 -16.41
CA GLU A 231 -7.35 -16.55 -17.86
C GLU A 231 -5.92 -16.17 -18.25
N VAL A 232 -5.33 -15.13 -17.63
CA VAL A 232 -3.95 -14.71 -17.90
C VAL A 232 -2.95 -15.78 -17.43
N ALA A 233 -3.19 -16.42 -16.28
CA ALA A 233 -2.34 -17.51 -15.81
C ALA A 233 -2.31 -18.69 -16.80
N GLN A 234 -3.41 -18.98 -17.48
CA GLN A 234 -3.47 -20.01 -18.53
C GLN A 234 -2.67 -19.61 -19.77
N ARG A 235 -2.67 -18.34 -20.17
CA ARG A 235 -1.85 -17.84 -21.31
C ARG A 235 -0.35 -17.93 -21.05
N LEU A 236 0.05 -17.84 -19.77
CA LEU A 236 1.44 -17.97 -19.35
C LEU A 236 1.91 -19.41 -19.20
N MET A 237 1.00 -20.39 -19.16
CA MET A 237 1.41 -21.80 -19.21
C MET A 237 2.04 -22.04 -20.58
N PRO A 238 3.21 -22.71 -20.65
CA PRO A 238 3.74 -23.17 -21.92
C PRO A 238 2.65 -24.01 -22.57
N GLY A 239 2.15 -23.59 -23.73
CA GLY A 239 1.29 -24.46 -24.52
C GLY A 239 2.07 -25.74 -24.80
N ASP A 240 1.43 -26.89 -24.64
CA ASP A 240 1.89 -28.13 -25.27
C ASP A 240 2.19 -27.81 -26.73
N ALA A 241 3.49 -27.65 -27.02
CA ALA A 241 3.96 -27.44 -28.36
C ALA A 241 3.70 -28.73 -29.12
N ALA A 242 2.58 -28.72 -29.86
CA ALA A 242 2.32 -29.50 -31.06
C ALA A 242 3.03 -30.88 -31.14
N LEU A 243 2.39 -31.90 -30.57
CA LEU A 243 2.36 -33.22 -31.19
C LEU A 243 1.34 -33.17 -32.34
N ALA A 244 1.78 -32.75 -33.52
CA ALA A 244 1.14 -33.04 -34.81
C ALA A 244 2.15 -32.83 -35.95
#